data_AF-A0A1I1DWY7-F1
#
_entry.id   AF-A0A1I1DWY7-F1
#
_cell.length_a   1.000
_cell.length_b   1.000
_cell.length_c   1.000
_cell.angle_alpha   90.00
_cell.angle_beta   90.00
_cell.angle_gamma   90.00
#
_symmetry.space_group_name_H-M   'P 1'
#
loop_
_entity.id
_entity.type
_entity.pdbx_description
1 polymer ?
#
loop_
_entity_poly.entity_id
_entity_poly.type
_entity_poly.pdbx_seq_one_letter_code
_entity_poly.pdbx_strand_id
1 'polypeptide(L)'
;MTLTIVKVRAQPVVMVGTKRQQAIRKALRALVPGIPLLDAETVLALAGRAQMRALPPSTALWLALGSHVRHSHTDYDRLLAEGYERDAARYFVADAIDDVLSAWGCQRSILDEEGVEEGAEQPH
;
A
#
# COMPACT_ATOMS: atom_id res chain seq x y z
N MET A 1 32.37 41.69 -4.44
CA MET A 1 30.98 41.65 -3.91
C MET A 1 30.68 40.21 -3.56
N THR A 2 30.60 39.88 -2.27
CA THR A 2 30.53 38.51 -1.76
C THR A 2 29.07 38.08 -1.65
N LEU A 3 28.64 37.05 -2.38
CA LEU A 3 27.27 36.55 -2.33
C LEU A 3 27.10 35.62 -1.11
N THR A 4 26.35 36.06 -0.11
CA THR A 4 25.95 35.24 1.04
C THR A 4 24.77 34.35 0.65
N ILE A 5 24.98 33.03 0.62
CA ILE A 5 23.94 32.05 0.34
C ILE A 5 23.02 31.95 1.57
N VAL A 6 21.75 32.34 1.41
CA VAL A 6 20.72 32.19 2.43
C VAL A 6 20.35 30.70 2.56
N LYS A 7 20.69 30.10 3.71
CA LYS A 7 20.28 28.74 4.10
C LYS A 7 18.76 28.73 4.27
N VAL A 8 18.03 28.22 3.28
CA VAL A 8 16.58 27.96 3.41
C VAL A 8 16.40 26.86 4.47
N ARG A 9 15.86 27.24 5.64
CA ARG A 9 15.37 26.30 6.64
C ARG A 9 14.05 25.74 6.14
N ALA A 10 14.04 24.47 5.74
CA ALA A 10 12.79 23.74 5.54
C ALA A 10 12.02 23.72 6.86
N GLN A 11 10.86 24.37 6.88
CA GLN A 11 9.94 24.32 8.02
C GLN A 11 9.22 22.97 8.00
N PRO A 12 8.97 22.32 9.15
CA PRO A 12 8.18 21.09 9.16
C PRO A 12 6.76 21.45 8.74
N VAL A 13 6.31 20.91 7.61
CA VAL A 13 4.91 21.00 7.19
C VAL A 13 4.08 20.33 8.30
N VAL A 14 3.37 21.14 9.09
CA VAL A 14 2.41 20.63 10.07
C VAL A 14 1.33 19.87 9.30
N MET A 15 1.41 18.54 9.35
CA MET A 15 0.42 17.68 8.72
C MET A 15 -0.89 17.81 9.49
N VAL A 16 -1.85 18.54 8.93
CA VAL A 16 -3.19 18.70 9.50
C VAL A 16 -3.88 17.32 9.50
N GLY A 17 -4.30 16.87 10.68
CA GLY A 17 -4.98 15.59 10.89
C GLY A 17 -4.72 15.02 12.28
N THR A 18 -5.51 14.02 12.67
CA THR A 18 -5.33 13.32 13.96
C THR A 18 -3.97 12.61 14.02
N LYS A 19 -3.46 12.31 15.23
CA LYS A 19 -2.22 11.53 15.40
C LYS A 19 -2.21 10.24 14.55
N ARG A 20 -3.37 9.59 14.44
CA ARG A 20 -3.55 8.40 13.60
C ARG A 20 -3.39 8.70 12.11
N GLN A 21 -4.06 9.73 11.59
CA GLN A 21 -3.93 10.15 10.19
C GLN A 21 -2.48 10.55 9.86
N GLN A 22 -1.80 11.20 10.82
CA GLN A 22 -0.39 11.53 10.69
C GLN A 22 0.49 10.29 10.58
N ALA A 23 0.24 9.28 11.42
CA ALA A 23 0.97 8.01 11.38
C ALA A 23 0.75 7.26 10.06
N ILE A 24 -0.49 7.20 9.54
CA ILE A 24 -0.77 6.57 8.23
C ILE A 24 0.01 7.27 7.12
N ARG A 25 -0.06 8.61 7.02
CA ARG A 25 0.66 9.37 6.00
C ARG A 25 2.18 9.26 6.12
N LYS A 26 2.70 9.14 7.35
CA LYS A 26 4.13 8.86 7.57
C LYS A 26 4.50 7.47 7.05
N ALA A 27 3.66 6.46 7.32
CA ALA A 27 3.86 5.11 6.80
C ALA A 27 3.80 5.07 5.27
N LEU A 28 2.89 5.82 4.63
CA LEU A 28 2.79 5.88 3.16
C LEU A 28 4.08 6.39 2.54
N ARG A 29 4.63 7.50 3.03
CA ARG A 29 5.88 8.05 2.52
C ARG A 29 7.09 7.14 2.73
N ALA A 30 7.05 6.31 3.77
CA ALA A 30 8.12 5.34 4.03
C ALA A 30 8.00 4.10 3.15
N LEU A 31 6.77 3.66 2.86
CA LEU A 31 6.51 2.42 2.14
C LEU A 31 6.54 2.60 0.63
N VAL A 32 5.89 3.65 0.10
CA VAL A 32 5.75 3.89 -1.35
C VAL A 32 6.00 5.37 -1.65
N PRO A 33 7.28 5.82 -1.65
CA PRO A 33 7.60 7.23 -1.83
C PRO A 33 7.24 7.79 -3.22
N GLY A 34 7.13 6.92 -4.24
CA GLY A 34 6.83 7.28 -5.63
C GLY A 34 5.37 7.15 -6.04
N ILE A 35 4.44 6.90 -5.10
CA ILE A 35 3.02 6.72 -5.41
C ILE A 35 2.39 7.96 -6.07
N PRO A 36 1.59 7.81 -7.16
CA PRO A 36 0.82 8.91 -7.72
C PRO A 36 -0.18 9.51 -6.72
N LEU A 37 -0.45 10.81 -6.84
CA LEU A 37 -1.31 11.53 -5.88
C LEU A 37 -2.72 10.94 -5.79
N LEU A 38 -3.32 10.58 -6.94
CA LEU A 38 -4.66 10.02 -7.00
C LEU A 38 -4.77 8.68 -6.23
N ASP A 39 -3.80 7.81 -6.42
CA ASP A 39 -3.71 6.53 -5.71
C ASP A 39 -3.45 6.76 -4.21
N ALA A 40 -2.54 7.69 -3.88
CA ALA A 40 -2.23 8.03 -2.49
C ALA A 40 -3.47 8.50 -1.72
N GLU A 41 -4.28 9.39 -2.29
CA GLU A 41 -5.50 9.88 -1.66
C GLU A 41 -6.51 8.74 -1.41
N THR A 42 -6.69 7.88 -2.40
CA THR A 42 -7.60 6.72 -2.32
C THR A 42 -7.15 5.76 -1.22
N VAL A 43 -5.87 5.40 -1.20
CA VAL A 43 -5.28 4.50 -0.19
C VAL A 43 -5.38 5.10 1.22
N LEU A 44 -5.12 6.41 1.38
CA LEU A 44 -5.25 7.08 2.67
C LEU A 44 -6.70 7.08 3.17
N ALA A 45 -7.67 7.28 2.28
CA ALA A 45 -9.09 7.22 2.63
C ALA A 45 -9.49 5.79 3.05
N LEU A 46 -9.03 4.77 2.33
CA LEU A 46 -9.27 3.35 2.65
C LEU A 46 -8.69 2.98 4.02
N ALA A 47 -7.42 3.31 4.28
CA ALA A 47 -6.74 3.04 5.54
C ALA A 47 -7.34 3.80 6.74
N GLY A 48 -8.04 4.91 6.48
CA GLY A 48 -8.70 5.75 7.49
C GLY A 48 -10.09 5.29 7.91
N ARG A 49 -10.67 4.28 7.26
CA ARG A 49 -12.04 3.80 7.53
C ARG A 49 -12.21 3.28 8.96
N ALA A 50 -13.43 3.36 9.49
CA ALA A 50 -13.76 2.93 10.85
C ALA A 50 -13.38 1.47 11.12
N GLN A 51 -13.61 0.57 10.16
CA GLN A 51 -13.26 -0.85 10.25
C GLN A 51 -11.75 -1.12 10.38
N MET A 52 -10.91 -0.18 9.91
CA MET A 52 -9.45 -0.28 9.99
C MET A 52 -8.90 0.34 11.28
N ARG A 53 -9.74 0.89 12.15
CA ARG A 53 -9.30 1.63 13.34
C ARG A 53 -8.68 0.74 14.41
N ALA A 54 -9.06 -0.54 14.46
CA ALA A 54 -8.51 -1.53 15.39
C ALA A 54 -7.08 -1.97 15.03
N LEU A 55 -6.65 -1.75 13.78
CA LEU A 55 -5.34 -2.17 13.28
C LEU A 55 -4.28 -1.09 13.51
N PRO A 56 -3.00 -1.48 13.68
CA PRO A 56 -1.88 -0.54 13.62
C PRO A 56 -1.90 0.27 12.31
N PRO A 57 -1.50 1.56 12.33
CA PRO A 57 -1.55 2.41 11.14
C PRO A 57 -0.81 1.87 9.92
N SER A 58 0.35 1.24 10.11
CA SER A 58 1.13 0.63 9.03
C SER A 58 0.42 -0.58 8.42
N THR A 59 -0.15 -1.47 9.25
CA THR A 59 -0.92 -2.64 8.78
C THR A 59 -2.19 -2.23 8.04
N ALA A 60 -2.94 -1.26 8.58
CA ALA A 60 -4.11 -0.71 7.91
C ALA A 60 -3.76 -0.12 6.53
N LEU A 61 -2.62 0.56 6.45
CA LEU A 61 -2.12 1.09 5.19
C LEU A 61 -1.73 -0.02 4.22
N TRP A 62 -1.00 -1.05 4.67
CA TRP A 62 -0.58 -2.17 3.84
C TRP A 62 -1.77 -2.90 3.21
N LEU A 63 -2.78 -3.22 4.03
CA LEU A 63 -3.99 -3.88 3.55
C LEU A 63 -4.78 -2.99 2.57
N ALA A 64 -4.89 -1.69 2.87
CA ALA A 64 -5.54 -0.73 1.98
C ALA A 64 -4.81 -0.58 0.64
N LEU A 65 -3.48 -0.52 0.68
CA LEU A 65 -2.62 -0.40 -0.50
C LEU A 65 -2.72 -1.64 -1.38
N GLY A 66 -2.53 -2.84 -0.81
CA GLY A 66 -2.62 -4.09 -1.56
C GLY A 66 -4.02 -4.31 -2.15
N SER A 67 -5.07 -3.97 -1.41
CA SER A 67 -6.45 -4.01 -1.94
C SER A 67 -6.63 -3.02 -3.10
N HIS A 68 -6.19 -1.77 -2.94
CA HIS A 68 -6.30 -0.75 -3.99
C HIS A 68 -5.56 -1.14 -5.28
N VAL A 69 -4.31 -1.59 -5.15
CA VAL A 69 -3.49 -1.99 -6.30
C VAL A 69 -4.13 -3.18 -7.01
N ARG A 70 -4.55 -4.20 -6.26
CA ARG A 70 -5.24 -5.37 -6.80
C ARG A 70 -6.47 -4.99 -7.62
N HIS A 71 -7.36 -4.15 -7.07
CA HIS A 71 -8.60 -3.79 -7.77
C HIS A 71 -8.40 -2.78 -8.91
N SER A 72 -7.45 -1.85 -8.78
CA SER A 72 -7.36 -0.70 -9.70
C SER A 72 -6.27 -0.84 -10.77
N HIS A 73 -5.24 -1.65 -10.51
CA HIS A 73 -4.05 -1.76 -11.36
C HIS A 73 -3.82 -3.18 -11.89
N THR A 74 -4.77 -4.10 -11.69
CA THR A 74 -4.67 -5.47 -12.20
C THR A 74 -6.00 -5.97 -12.76
N ASP A 75 -5.96 -7.10 -13.45
CA ASP A 75 -7.15 -7.78 -14.00
C ASP A 75 -7.96 -8.53 -12.93
N TYR A 76 -7.73 -8.30 -11.62
CA TYR A 76 -8.39 -9.04 -10.54
C TYR A 76 -9.92 -9.05 -10.65
N ASP A 77 -10.54 -7.88 -10.85
CA ASP A 77 -12.00 -7.77 -10.94
C ASP A 77 -12.54 -8.45 -12.20
N ARG A 78 -11.74 -8.45 -13.28
CA ARG A 78 -12.06 -9.16 -14.51
C ARG A 78 -12.02 -10.67 -14.29
N LEU A 79 -10.99 -11.20 -13.64
CA LEU A 79 -10.86 -12.62 -13.33
C LEU A 79 -12.04 -13.11 -12.47
N LEU A 80 -12.46 -12.31 -11.48
CA LEU A 80 -13.65 -12.64 -10.68
C LEU A 80 -14.94 -12.66 -11.54
N ALA A 81 -15.08 -11.72 -12.48
CA ALA A 81 -16.23 -11.68 -13.39
C ALA A 81 -16.24 -12.86 -14.38
N GLU A 82 -15.06 -13.38 -14.74
CA GLU A 82 -14.89 -14.58 -15.57
C GLU A 82 -15.14 -15.89 -14.80
N GLY A 83 -15.39 -15.80 -13.48
CA GLY A 83 -15.73 -16.95 -12.64
C GLY A 83 -14.53 -17.62 -11.97
N TYR A 84 -13.36 -16.99 -11.97
CA TYR A 84 -12.22 -17.48 -11.20
C TYR A 84 -12.47 -17.34 -9.70
N GLU A 85 -12.06 -18.36 -8.96
CA GLU A 85 -12.01 -18.29 -7.50
C GLU A 85 -11.04 -17.22 -7.02
N ARG A 86 -11.29 -16.67 -5.82
CA ARG A 86 -10.53 -15.52 -5.30
C ARG A 86 -9.04 -15.81 -5.14
N ASP A 87 -8.70 -17.02 -4.71
CA ASP A 87 -7.30 -17.39 -4.48
C ASP A 87 -6.55 -17.62 -5.79
N ALA A 88 -7.21 -18.22 -6.80
CA ALA A 88 -6.68 -18.29 -8.15
C ALA A 88 -6.48 -16.89 -8.76
N ALA A 89 -7.48 -16.01 -8.62
CA ALA A 89 -7.37 -14.64 -9.12
C ALA A 89 -6.26 -13.85 -8.42
N ARG A 90 -6.02 -14.05 -7.11
CA ARG A 90 -4.90 -13.44 -6.37
C ARG A 90 -3.56 -13.94 -6.89
N TYR A 91 -3.43 -15.24 -7.11
CA TYR A 91 -2.22 -15.84 -7.64
C TYR A 91 -1.85 -15.26 -9.00
N PHE A 92 -2.80 -15.13 -9.93
CA PHE A 92 -2.52 -14.60 -11.27
C PHE A 92 -2.09 -13.13 -11.30
N VAL A 93 -2.52 -12.33 -10.33
CA VAL A 93 -2.23 -10.89 -10.31
C VAL A 93 -1.08 -10.54 -9.38
N ALA A 94 -0.52 -11.50 -8.64
CA ALA A 94 0.48 -11.23 -7.61
C ALA A 94 1.73 -10.54 -8.18
N ASP A 95 2.27 -11.03 -9.30
CA ASP A 95 3.40 -10.40 -10.01
C ASP A 95 3.07 -8.97 -10.46
N ALA A 96 1.87 -8.76 -11.01
CA ALA A 96 1.43 -7.43 -11.45
C ALA A 96 1.30 -6.45 -10.28
N ILE A 97 0.88 -6.92 -9.11
CA ILE A 97 0.86 -6.08 -7.91
C ILE A 97 2.29 -5.72 -7.49
N ASP A 98 3.21 -6.68 -7.47
CA ASP A 98 4.59 -6.44 -7.09
C ASP A 98 5.32 -5.49 -8.05
N ASP A 99 5.04 -5.57 -9.36
CA ASP A 99 5.55 -4.64 -10.36
C ASP A 99 5.08 -3.19 -10.08
N VAL A 100 3.80 -3.00 -9.78
CA VAL A 100 3.24 -1.68 -9.46
C VAL A 100 3.83 -1.13 -8.16
N LEU A 101 3.91 -1.96 -7.11
CA LEU A 101 4.49 -1.55 -5.84
C LEU A 101 5.98 -1.22 -5.99
N SER A 102 6.74 -2.01 -6.74
CA SER A 102 8.15 -1.77 -7.05
C SER A 102 8.33 -0.47 -7.84
N ALA A 103 7.47 -0.20 -8.81
CA ALA A 103 7.47 1.06 -9.57
C ALA A 103 7.24 2.30 -8.66
N TRP A 104 6.49 2.14 -7.58
CA TRP A 104 6.28 3.19 -6.57
C TRP A 104 7.38 3.26 -5.50
N GLY A 105 8.42 2.43 -5.63
CA GLY A 105 9.56 2.38 -4.72
C GLY A 105 9.30 1.58 -3.44
N CYS A 106 8.34 0.66 -3.46
CA CYS A 106 8.12 -0.27 -2.36
C CYS A 106 9.28 -1.26 -2.25
N GLN A 107 9.82 -1.42 -1.05
CA GLN A 107 10.87 -2.42 -0.75
C GLN A 107 10.29 -3.74 -0.24
N ARG A 108 8.98 -3.81 -0.04
CA ARG A 108 8.26 -5.00 0.42
C ARG A 108 7.54 -5.63 -0.77
N SER A 109 7.73 -6.93 -0.96
CA SER A 109 6.98 -7.77 -1.90
C SER A 109 5.76 -8.39 -1.21
N ILE A 110 4.68 -8.62 -1.97
CA ILE A 110 3.52 -9.39 -1.53
C ILE A 110 3.81 -10.89 -1.60
N LEU A 111 4.58 -11.33 -2.59
CA LEU A 111 4.95 -12.74 -2.78
C LEU A 111 5.71 -13.31 -1.57
N ASP A 112 6.53 -12.48 -0.92
CA ASP A 112 7.27 -12.86 0.30
C ASP A 112 6.35 -13.15 1.51
N GLU A 113 5.14 -12.59 1.55
CA GLU A 113 4.18 -12.80 2.66
C GLU A 113 3.22 -13.98 2.41
N GLU A 114 3.03 -14.40 1.15
CA GLU A 114 2.14 -15.52 0.78
C GLU A 114 2.82 -16.90 0.87
N GLY A 115 4.16 -16.95 0.95
CA GLY A 115 4.95 -18.19 1.07
C GLY A 115 5.00 -18.86 2.45
N VAL A 116 4.14 -18.49 3.40
CA VAL A 116 4.15 -19.04 4.79
C VAL A 116 3.06 -20.11 5.02
N GLU A 117 2.29 -20.47 4.00
CA GLU A 117 1.25 -21.51 4.08
C GLU A 117 1.64 -22.80 3.33
N GLU A 118 2.88 -23.29 3.49
CA GLU A 118 3.23 -24.68 3.15
C GLU A 118 3.28 -25.53 4.45
N GLY A 119 2.29 -26.42 4.62
CA GLY A 119 2.41 -27.55 5.54
C GLY A 119 1.25 -27.78 6.52
N ALA A 120 0.02 -27.91 6.03
CA ALA A 120 -1.01 -28.64 6.77
C ALA A 120 -1.58 -29.75 5.89
N GLU A 121 -0.81 -30.82 5.76
CA GLU A 121 -1.25 -32.15 5.33
C GLU A 121 -2.55 -32.51 6.06
N GLN A 122 -3.64 -32.65 5.32
CA GLN A 122 -4.89 -33.21 5.83
C GLN A 122 -4.86 -34.72 5.57
N PRO A 123 -4.71 -35.58 6.59
CA PRO A 123 -4.84 -37.01 6.38
C PRO A 123 -6.31 -37.36 6.09
N HIS A 124 -6.50 -38.18 5.06
CA HIS A 124 -7.75 -38.87 4.74
C HIS A 124 -8.17 -39.85 5.84
#